data_AF-A0A3D3XA67-F1
#
_entry.id   AF-A0A3D3XA67-F1
#
_cell.length_a   1.000
_cell.length_b   1.000
_cell.length_c   1.000
_cell.angle_alpha   90.00
_cell.angle_beta   90.00
_cell.angle_gamma   90.00
#
_symmetry.space_group_name_H-M   'P 1'
#
loop_
_entity.id
_entity.type
_entity.pdbx_description
1 polymer ?
#
loop_
_entity_poly.entity_id
_entity_poly.type
_entity_poly.pdbx_seq_one_letter_code
_entity_poly.pdbx_strand_id
1 'polypeptide(L)'
;KRPQDRIPLDAMQSTWKKTLQAPVKERGFELEPSLLETSVEMKGKSDSSLKHGSVVIAAITSCTNTSNPSVMMAAGLLAKKAVERGLRPAEWVKTSLGPGSRVVTDYLNAAGLTKPLEELGFHTVGYGCTTCIGNSGPLDDEIVTAIQEGNLVTASVLSGNRNFEGRISPHVKANYLASPPLVVAYSLAGTVDIDLSKESLGRDSQGKEVFLREIWPSFQEIASVQDQIKREMYQKEYGKPDQHSPLWGTIDSSAGSEYQWNEDSTYIQNPPFFQGMSMELKALEDIEGARVLVKVGDSVTTDHISPAGAFAAETPAGKYLQERGVERKDFNSYGSRRGNDRIMTRGTFANVRLRNQMAPGTEGGFTRHLESGQEMSIYEASLRYKESGTPLIVLAGKEYGTGSSRDWAAKGTFLLGVRVVVATSYERIHRSNLVGMGVLPLQFLDGATHESLGLSGEETYSVIGLNDSIRPGQQLMLKADGSEIPVLCRLDTPVEIEYFRNGGILHTVLRNFLRNDS
;
A
#
# COMPACT_ATOMS: atom_id res chain seq x y z
N LYS A 1 4.72 -1.26 -12.12
CA LYS A 1 4.29 -1.85 -10.81
C LYS A 1 5.21 -1.44 -9.64
N ARG A 2 6.33 -0.74 -9.88
CA ARG A 2 7.20 -0.20 -8.82
C ARG A 2 7.63 1.24 -9.13
N PRO A 3 7.97 2.07 -8.13
CA PRO A 3 8.36 3.46 -8.36
C PRO A 3 9.65 3.63 -9.16
N GLN A 4 10.57 2.67 -9.06
CA GLN A 4 11.87 2.68 -9.75
C GLN A 4 11.80 2.23 -11.22
N ASP A 5 10.67 1.67 -11.66
CA ASP A 5 10.47 1.24 -13.06
C ASP A 5 10.14 2.47 -13.93
N ARG A 6 11.18 3.21 -14.35
CA ARG A 6 11.01 4.42 -15.18
C ARG A 6 10.76 4.05 -16.64
N ILE A 7 9.74 4.69 -17.22
CA ILE A 7 9.37 4.53 -18.64
C ILE A 7 9.45 5.92 -19.28
N PRO A 8 10.32 6.13 -20.29
CA PRO A 8 10.30 7.34 -21.11
C PRO A 8 8.92 7.57 -21.74
N LEU A 9 8.50 8.82 -21.88
CA LEU A 9 7.14 9.15 -22.34
C LEU A 9 6.83 8.60 -23.74
N ASP A 10 7.81 8.65 -24.64
CA ASP A 10 7.77 8.13 -26.01
C ASP A 10 7.85 6.59 -26.08
N ALA A 11 8.21 5.93 -24.98
CA ALA A 11 8.26 4.47 -24.85
C ALA A 11 7.06 3.89 -24.10
N MET A 12 6.09 4.72 -23.69
CA MET A 12 4.97 4.26 -22.86
C MET A 12 4.14 3.18 -23.56
N GLN A 13 3.71 3.44 -24.80
CA GLN A 13 2.90 2.50 -25.58
C GLN A 13 3.63 1.17 -25.86
N SER A 14 4.88 1.24 -26.31
CA SER A 14 5.66 0.03 -26.62
C SER A 14 5.94 -0.80 -25.36
N THR A 15 6.23 -0.13 -24.25
CA THR A 15 6.40 -0.78 -22.94
C THR A 15 5.10 -1.39 -22.46
N TRP A 16 3.96 -0.71 -22.62
CA TRP A 16 2.64 -1.24 -22.30
C TRP A 16 2.34 -2.55 -23.05
N LYS A 17 2.48 -2.53 -24.38
CA LYS A 17 2.26 -3.72 -25.24
C LYS A 17 3.17 -4.89 -24.86
N LYS A 18 4.43 -4.61 -24.52
CA LYS A 18 5.36 -5.63 -24.00
C LYS A 18 4.93 -6.16 -22.64
N THR A 19 4.49 -5.29 -21.74
CA THR A 19 4.12 -5.64 -20.36
C THR A 19 2.88 -6.53 -20.31
N LEU A 20 1.93 -6.35 -21.23
CA LEU A 20 0.73 -7.20 -21.33
C LEU A 20 1.09 -8.67 -21.49
N GLN A 21 2.08 -8.98 -22.32
CA GLN A 21 2.48 -10.36 -22.65
C GLN A 21 3.58 -10.92 -21.74
N ALA A 22 4.36 -10.06 -21.09
CA ALA A 22 5.47 -10.51 -20.26
C ALA A 22 4.99 -11.41 -19.09
N PRO A 23 5.77 -12.42 -18.68
CA PRO A 23 5.39 -13.32 -17.59
C PRO A 23 5.11 -12.58 -16.27
N VAL A 24 4.24 -13.13 -15.42
CA VAL A 24 3.97 -12.54 -14.09
C VAL A 24 5.24 -12.44 -13.24
N LYS A 25 6.14 -13.43 -13.33
CA LYS A 25 7.46 -13.43 -12.66
C LYS A 25 8.37 -12.26 -13.09
N GLU A 26 8.18 -11.76 -14.30
CA GLU A 26 8.87 -10.59 -14.86
C GLU A 26 8.04 -9.31 -14.71
N ARG A 27 7.00 -9.35 -13.87
CA ARG A 27 6.10 -8.24 -13.54
C ARG A 27 5.19 -7.81 -14.70
N GLY A 28 5.02 -8.66 -15.71
CA GLY A 28 4.00 -8.48 -16.73
C GLY A 28 2.62 -8.96 -16.28
N PHE A 29 1.75 -9.17 -17.27
CA PHE A 29 0.38 -9.65 -17.08
C PHE A 29 0.11 -11.02 -17.70
N GLU A 30 1.08 -11.59 -18.43
CA GLU A 30 1.01 -12.94 -19.03
C GLU A 30 -0.29 -13.17 -19.81
N LEU A 31 -0.70 -12.15 -20.56
CA LEU A 31 -1.93 -12.17 -21.34
C LEU A 31 -1.69 -12.91 -22.67
N GLU A 32 -2.57 -13.85 -22.98
CA GLU A 32 -2.56 -14.59 -24.24
C GLU A 32 -2.75 -13.64 -25.44
N PRO A 33 -2.06 -13.86 -26.58
CA PRO A 33 -2.17 -13.00 -27.75
C PRO A 33 -3.60 -12.80 -28.27
N SER A 34 -4.46 -13.82 -28.14
CA SER A 34 -5.87 -13.76 -28.56
C SER A 34 -6.74 -12.81 -27.72
N LEU A 35 -6.27 -12.41 -26.53
CA LEU A 35 -6.98 -11.53 -25.61
C LEU A 35 -6.47 -10.09 -25.63
N LEU A 36 -5.41 -9.78 -26.39
CA LEU A 36 -4.82 -8.43 -26.39
C LEU A 36 -5.80 -7.34 -26.84
N GLU A 37 -6.70 -7.68 -27.75
CA GLU A 37 -7.70 -6.76 -28.32
C GLU A 37 -9.07 -6.84 -27.60
N THR A 38 -9.13 -7.48 -26.42
CA THR A 38 -10.38 -7.58 -25.66
C THR A 38 -10.92 -6.19 -25.34
N SER A 39 -12.20 -6.01 -25.65
CA SER A 39 -12.94 -4.75 -25.54
C SER A 39 -14.33 -5.04 -25.01
N VAL A 40 -14.76 -4.32 -23.98
CA VAL A 40 -16.06 -4.53 -23.32
C VAL A 40 -16.85 -3.23 -23.31
N GLU A 41 -18.08 -3.26 -23.83
CA GLU A 41 -18.98 -2.12 -23.83
C GLU A 41 -19.52 -1.83 -22.43
N MET A 42 -19.53 -0.56 -22.03
CA MET A 42 -20.17 -0.14 -20.78
C MET A 42 -21.65 0.17 -21.02
N LYS A 43 -22.54 -0.53 -20.31
CA LYS A 43 -23.99 -0.31 -20.41
C LYS A 43 -24.34 1.13 -19.99
N GLY A 44 -25.13 1.83 -20.81
CA GLY A 44 -25.67 3.16 -20.47
C GLY A 44 -24.76 4.36 -20.75
N LYS A 45 -23.57 4.16 -21.34
CA LYS A 45 -22.70 5.24 -21.85
C LYS A 45 -22.67 5.19 -23.37
N SER A 46 -22.93 6.32 -24.02
CA SER A 46 -23.34 6.39 -25.44
C SER A 46 -22.28 6.06 -26.48
N ASP A 47 -21.00 5.94 -26.11
CA ASP A 47 -19.91 5.53 -27.02
C ASP A 47 -18.63 5.17 -26.23
N SER A 48 -18.62 4.11 -25.44
CA SER A 48 -17.42 3.81 -24.63
C SER A 48 -17.25 2.34 -24.30
N SER A 49 -16.28 1.71 -24.97
CA SER A 49 -15.75 0.40 -24.60
C SER A 49 -14.46 0.54 -23.80
N LEU A 50 -14.29 -0.28 -22.76
CA LEU A 50 -13.04 -0.41 -22.04
C LEU A 50 -12.18 -1.48 -22.69
N LYS A 51 -10.88 -1.23 -22.72
CA LYS A 51 -9.85 -2.13 -23.24
C LYS A 51 -8.72 -2.28 -22.25
N HIS A 52 -7.78 -3.17 -22.55
CA HIS A 52 -6.49 -3.16 -21.89
C HIS A 52 -5.83 -1.78 -22.02
N GLY A 53 -5.44 -1.19 -20.90
CA GLY A 53 -4.73 0.09 -20.86
C GLY A 53 -5.64 1.30 -20.68
N SER A 54 -6.97 1.13 -20.71
CA SER A 54 -7.90 2.21 -20.37
C SER A 54 -7.57 2.79 -18.99
N VAL A 55 -7.41 4.11 -18.93
CA VAL A 55 -7.17 4.86 -17.69
C VAL A 55 -8.50 5.06 -17.00
N VAL A 56 -8.74 4.39 -15.89
CA VAL A 56 -10.01 4.49 -15.13
C VAL A 56 -9.89 5.41 -13.91
N ILE A 57 -8.67 5.76 -13.51
CA ILE A 57 -8.39 6.72 -12.44
C ILE A 57 -7.26 7.67 -12.89
N ALA A 58 -7.52 8.97 -12.83
CA ALA A 58 -6.52 10.02 -13.02
C ALA A 58 -6.53 10.97 -11.82
N ALA A 59 -5.50 10.91 -10.97
CA ALA A 59 -5.51 11.62 -9.69
C ALA A 59 -4.31 12.55 -9.52
N ILE A 60 -4.58 13.86 -9.43
CA ILE A 60 -3.60 14.82 -8.93
C ILE A 60 -3.66 14.75 -7.40
N THR A 61 -2.69 14.06 -6.82
CA THR A 61 -2.66 13.71 -5.39
C THR A 61 -1.23 13.78 -4.85
N SER A 62 -1.06 13.42 -3.58
CA SER A 62 0.21 13.29 -2.85
C SER A 62 0.89 14.60 -2.51
N CYS A 63 1.42 14.66 -1.28
CA CYS A 63 2.31 15.74 -0.86
C CYS A 63 3.57 15.83 -1.74
N THR A 64 4.00 14.75 -2.40
CA THR A 64 5.20 14.75 -3.26
C THR A 64 5.12 15.78 -4.39
N ASN A 65 3.96 15.93 -5.02
CA ASN A 65 3.79 16.84 -6.15
C ASN A 65 2.91 18.05 -5.81
N THR A 66 1.91 17.89 -4.93
CA THR A 66 1.02 19.01 -4.57
C THR A 66 1.71 20.08 -3.72
N SER A 67 2.87 19.77 -3.12
CA SER A 67 3.72 20.77 -2.46
C SER A 67 4.59 21.56 -3.43
N ASN A 68 4.61 21.21 -4.72
CA ASN A 68 5.41 21.88 -5.74
C ASN A 68 4.50 22.75 -6.63
N PRO A 69 4.48 24.08 -6.43
CA PRO A 69 3.58 24.94 -7.18
C PRO A 69 3.84 24.94 -8.68
N SER A 70 5.09 24.74 -9.14
CA SER A 70 5.41 24.76 -10.58
C SER A 70 4.62 23.72 -11.36
N VAL A 71 4.54 22.48 -10.83
CA VAL A 71 3.82 21.39 -11.51
C VAL A 71 2.31 21.48 -11.31
N MET A 72 1.83 22.08 -10.23
CA MET A 72 0.41 22.34 -10.02
C MET A 72 -0.10 23.44 -10.96
N MET A 73 0.67 24.53 -11.12
CA MET A 73 0.39 25.58 -12.11
C MET A 73 0.44 25.03 -13.53
N ALA A 74 1.42 24.18 -13.85
CA ALA A 74 1.49 23.52 -15.15
C ALA A 74 0.25 22.66 -15.44
N ALA A 75 -0.25 21.90 -14.45
CA ALA A 75 -1.48 21.12 -14.62
C ALA A 75 -2.70 22.02 -14.88
N GLY A 76 -2.84 23.12 -14.13
CA GLY A 76 -3.91 24.08 -14.34
C GLY A 76 -3.84 24.77 -15.72
N LEU A 77 -2.65 25.15 -16.17
CA LEU A 77 -2.45 25.74 -17.50
C LEU A 77 -2.74 24.75 -18.63
N LEU A 78 -2.31 23.50 -18.48
CA LEU A 78 -2.64 22.44 -19.45
C LEU A 78 -4.15 22.21 -19.51
N ALA A 79 -4.82 22.16 -18.34
CA ALA A 79 -6.28 22.05 -18.27
C ALA A 79 -6.97 23.22 -18.97
N LYS A 80 -6.51 24.46 -18.74
CA LYS A 80 -7.01 25.66 -19.42
C LYS A 80 -6.89 25.55 -20.94
N LYS A 81 -5.71 25.22 -21.47
CA LYS A 81 -5.50 25.06 -22.91
C LYS A 81 -6.34 23.92 -23.50
N ALA A 82 -6.50 22.81 -22.77
CA ALA A 82 -7.35 21.69 -23.20
C ALA A 82 -8.83 22.10 -23.29
N VAL A 83 -9.35 22.81 -22.27
CA VAL A 83 -10.71 23.34 -22.24
C VAL A 83 -10.95 24.33 -23.37
N GLU A 84 -10.01 25.25 -23.62
CA GLU A 84 -10.08 26.22 -24.73
C GLU A 84 -10.10 25.55 -26.11
N ARG A 85 -9.49 24.36 -26.23
CA ARG A 85 -9.57 23.51 -27.42
C ARG A 85 -10.82 22.62 -27.45
N GLY A 86 -11.69 22.67 -26.45
CA GLY A 86 -12.90 21.85 -26.39
C GLY A 86 -12.64 20.37 -26.05
N LEU A 87 -11.45 20.04 -25.53
CA LEU A 87 -11.15 18.67 -25.08
C LEU A 87 -11.87 18.37 -23.75
N ARG A 88 -12.19 17.10 -23.55
CA ARG A 88 -12.76 16.54 -22.32
C ARG A 88 -12.10 15.18 -22.02
N PRO A 89 -11.98 14.79 -20.73
CA PRO A 89 -11.58 13.43 -20.39
C PRO A 89 -12.59 12.42 -20.93
N ALA A 90 -12.14 11.18 -21.14
CA ALA A 90 -13.08 10.10 -21.45
C ALA A 90 -14.04 9.86 -20.28
N GLU A 91 -15.29 9.49 -20.57
CA GLU A 91 -16.38 9.43 -19.56
C GLU A 91 -16.18 8.37 -18.45
N TRP A 92 -15.26 7.44 -18.64
CA TRP A 92 -14.91 6.42 -17.65
C TRP A 92 -13.75 6.82 -16.73
N VAL A 93 -13.09 7.94 -17.01
CA VAL A 93 -11.94 8.37 -16.20
C VAL A 93 -12.43 9.05 -14.94
N LYS A 94 -12.22 8.41 -13.78
CA LYS A 94 -12.43 9.07 -12.49
C LYS A 94 -11.30 10.05 -12.21
N THR A 95 -11.57 11.34 -12.38
CA THR A 95 -10.63 12.43 -12.10
C THR A 95 -10.74 12.93 -10.65
N SER A 96 -9.64 13.39 -10.06
CA SER A 96 -9.65 13.97 -8.71
C SER A 96 -8.43 14.86 -8.44
N LEU A 97 -8.64 15.91 -7.65
CA LEU A 97 -7.59 16.76 -7.08
C LEU A 97 -7.60 16.64 -5.55
N GLY A 98 -6.54 16.10 -4.96
CA GLY A 98 -6.34 15.98 -3.51
C GLY A 98 -5.11 16.77 -3.05
N PRO A 99 -5.23 18.09 -2.81
CA PRO A 99 -4.10 18.93 -2.43
C PRO A 99 -3.56 18.60 -1.03
N GLY A 100 -2.26 18.78 -0.83
CA GLY A 100 -1.64 18.65 0.49
C GLY A 100 -1.96 19.79 1.46
N SER A 101 -2.43 20.94 0.97
CA SER A 101 -2.85 22.08 1.79
C SER A 101 -3.85 22.98 1.05
N ARG A 102 -4.56 23.83 1.80
CA ARG A 102 -5.47 24.84 1.26
C ARG A 102 -4.79 25.94 0.46
N VAL A 103 -3.50 26.20 0.71
CA VAL A 103 -2.71 27.17 -0.05
C VAL A 103 -2.65 26.83 -1.54
N VAL A 104 -2.71 25.53 -1.88
CA VAL A 104 -2.79 25.07 -3.27
C VAL A 104 -4.03 25.61 -3.96
N THR A 105 -5.18 25.49 -3.30
CA THR A 105 -6.44 25.99 -3.82
C THR A 105 -6.43 27.51 -3.93
N ASP A 106 -5.86 28.21 -2.95
CA ASP A 106 -5.74 29.68 -2.98
C ASP A 106 -4.96 30.19 -4.20
N TYR A 107 -3.78 29.62 -4.50
CA TYR A 107 -3.01 30.08 -5.66
C TYR A 107 -3.61 29.63 -7.00
N LEU A 108 -4.27 28.47 -7.06
CA LEU A 108 -4.97 28.04 -8.28
C LEU A 108 -6.17 28.95 -8.59
N ASN A 109 -6.88 29.38 -7.54
CA ASN A 109 -7.97 30.36 -7.66
C ASN A 109 -7.43 31.72 -8.12
N ALA A 110 -6.36 32.22 -7.49
CA ALA A 110 -5.75 33.50 -7.86
C ALA A 110 -5.23 33.51 -9.31
N ALA A 111 -4.71 32.39 -9.79
CA ALA A 111 -4.26 32.23 -11.19
C ALA A 111 -5.41 31.94 -12.18
N GLY A 112 -6.65 31.80 -11.72
CA GLY A 112 -7.81 31.46 -12.57
C GLY A 112 -7.76 30.05 -13.17
N LEU A 113 -7.07 29.12 -12.50
CA LEU A 113 -6.80 27.75 -12.99
C LEU A 113 -7.71 26.69 -12.38
N THR A 114 -8.40 26.99 -11.26
CA THR A 114 -9.35 26.06 -10.63
C THR A 114 -10.50 25.70 -11.56
N LYS A 115 -11.16 26.70 -12.18
CA LYS A 115 -12.31 26.45 -13.06
C LYS A 115 -11.95 25.53 -14.24
N PRO A 116 -10.85 25.75 -14.97
CA PRO A 116 -10.42 24.79 -16.00
C PRO A 116 -10.16 23.37 -15.50
N LEU A 117 -9.57 23.21 -14.30
CA LEU A 117 -9.37 21.89 -13.70
C LEU A 117 -10.71 21.20 -13.41
N GLU A 118 -11.66 21.93 -12.84
CA GLU A 118 -13.01 21.45 -12.55
C GLU A 118 -13.80 21.10 -13.82
N GLU A 119 -13.64 21.85 -14.91
CA GLU A 119 -14.26 21.51 -16.21
C GLU A 119 -13.75 20.18 -16.80
N LEU A 120 -12.55 19.75 -16.41
CA LEU A 120 -12.01 18.42 -16.70
C LEU A 120 -12.24 17.41 -15.55
N GLY A 121 -13.11 17.74 -14.59
CA GLY A 121 -13.49 16.90 -13.46
C GLY A 121 -12.46 16.83 -12.31
N PHE A 122 -11.34 17.56 -12.37
CA PHE A 122 -10.35 17.63 -11.29
C PHE A 122 -10.81 18.54 -10.15
N HIS A 123 -11.94 18.21 -9.54
CA HIS A 123 -12.45 18.89 -8.35
C HIS A 123 -11.57 18.63 -7.13
N THR A 124 -11.48 19.63 -6.25
CA THR A 124 -10.85 19.44 -4.93
C THR A 124 -11.72 18.51 -4.08
N VAL A 125 -11.32 17.25 -3.95
CA VAL A 125 -12.10 16.22 -3.22
C VAL A 125 -11.77 16.16 -1.72
N GLY A 126 -10.69 16.82 -1.31
CA GLY A 126 -10.28 16.89 0.09
C GLY A 126 -8.81 17.22 0.26
N TYR A 127 -8.45 17.71 1.45
CA TYR A 127 -7.08 18.05 1.81
C TYR A 127 -6.45 16.89 2.60
N GLY A 128 -5.69 16.03 1.92
CA GLY A 128 -5.10 14.85 2.53
C GLY A 128 -4.60 13.83 1.51
N CYS A 129 -4.21 12.65 2.01
CA CYS A 129 -3.55 11.63 1.19
C CYS A 129 -4.40 11.10 0.02
N THR A 130 -5.72 11.02 0.17
CA THR A 130 -6.68 10.59 -0.88
C THR A 130 -6.18 9.35 -1.66
N THR A 131 -6.17 9.40 -2.99
CA THR A 131 -5.72 8.33 -3.89
C THR A 131 -4.27 7.88 -3.65
N CYS A 132 -3.38 8.75 -3.14
CA CYS A 132 -1.98 8.39 -2.89
C CYS A 132 -1.80 7.24 -1.86
N ILE A 133 -2.75 7.10 -0.93
CA ILE A 133 -2.75 6.02 0.06
C ILE A 133 -3.72 4.87 -0.27
N GLY A 134 -4.37 4.93 -1.44
CA GLY A 134 -5.40 3.96 -1.85
C GLY A 134 -6.82 4.35 -1.47
N ASN A 135 -7.04 5.54 -0.91
CA ASN A 135 -8.38 6.06 -0.66
C ASN A 135 -8.94 6.72 -1.94
N SER A 136 -9.04 5.93 -3.01
CA SER A 136 -9.54 6.38 -4.32
C SER A 136 -11.07 6.45 -4.39
N GLY A 137 -11.77 5.87 -3.40
CA GLY A 137 -13.21 5.63 -3.45
C GLY A 137 -13.60 4.59 -4.51
N PRO A 138 -14.91 4.29 -4.66
CA PRO A 138 -15.41 3.33 -5.63
C PRO A 138 -15.26 3.83 -7.07
N LEU A 139 -15.16 2.91 -8.03
CA LEU A 139 -15.46 3.20 -9.44
C LEU A 139 -16.95 2.95 -9.67
N ASP A 140 -17.51 3.53 -10.73
CA ASP A 140 -18.90 3.27 -11.11
C ASP A 140 -19.09 1.78 -11.43
N ASP A 141 -20.27 1.24 -11.09
CA ASP A 141 -20.54 -0.19 -11.17
C ASP A 141 -20.39 -0.71 -12.62
N GLU A 142 -20.78 0.07 -13.63
CA GLU A 142 -20.66 -0.35 -15.03
C GLU A 142 -19.20 -0.48 -15.47
N ILE A 143 -18.30 0.37 -14.93
CA ILE A 143 -16.86 0.27 -15.16
C ILE A 143 -16.32 -0.99 -14.48
N VAL A 144 -16.72 -1.25 -13.24
CA VAL A 144 -16.29 -2.44 -12.49
C VAL A 144 -16.73 -3.71 -13.20
N THR A 145 -18.00 -3.78 -13.64
CA THR A 145 -18.54 -4.91 -14.41
C THR A 145 -17.75 -5.13 -15.69
N ALA A 146 -17.52 -4.09 -16.50
CA ALA A 146 -16.77 -4.22 -17.74
C ALA A 146 -15.32 -4.69 -17.53
N ILE A 147 -14.65 -4.21 -16.47
CA ILE A 147 -13.30 -4.68 -16.09
C ILE A 147 -13.32 -6.18 -15.75
N GLN A 148 -14.33 -6.63 -15.01
CA GLN A 148 -14.44 -8.02 -14.57
C GLN A 148 -14.82 -8.95 -15.73
N GLU A 149 -15.83 -8.61 -16.52
CA GLU A 149 -16.30 -9.40 -17.67
C GLU A 149 -15.18 -9.61 -18.71
N GLY A 150 -14.40 -8.56 -19.00
CA GLY A 150 -13.28 -8.64 -19.94
C GLY A 150 -11.95 -9.08 -19.32
N ASN A 151 -11.91 -9.33 -18.00
CA ASN A 151 -10.67 -9.52 -17.24
C ASN A 151 -9.60 -8.44 -17.55
N LEU A 152 -10.04 -7.21 -17.79
CA LEU A 152 -9.22 -6.16 -18.37
C LEU A 152 -8.06 -5.77 -17.46
N VAL A 153 -6.96 -5.38 -18.08
CA VAL A 153 -5.81 -4.77 -17.38
C VAL A 153 -5.95 -3.26 -17.53
N THR A 154 -6.73 -2.63 -16.66
CA THR A 154 -6.90 -1.18 -16.63
C THR A 154 -5.79 -0.48 -15.87
N ALA A 155 -5.65 0.82 -16.14
CA ALA A 155 -4.61 1.66 -15.61
C ALA A 155 -5.15 2.76 -14.67
N SER A 156 -4.33 3.15 -13.69
CA SER A 156 -4.41 4.45 -13.05
C SER A 156 -3.16 5.27 -13.34
N VAL A 157 -3.34 6.58 -13.45
CA VAL A 157 -2.25 7.55 -13.54
C VAL A 157 -2.39 8.54 -12.40
N LEU A 158 -1.36 8.67 -11.56
CA LEU A 158 -1.42 9.53 -10.38
C LEU A 158 -0.11 10.27 -10.13
N SER A 159 -0.21 11.47 -9.55
CA SER A 159 0.96 12.24 -9.11
C SER A 159 1.50 11.81 -7.74
N GLY A 160 1.38 10.51 -7.43
CA GLY A 160 1.87 9.90 -6.21
C GLY A 160 3.36 9.56 -6.24
N ASN A 161 3.78 8.76 -5.26
CA ASN A 161 5.14 8.24 -5.14
C ASN A 161 5.20 6.70 -5.09
N ARG A 162 4.05 6.03 -5.10
CA ARG A 162 3.93 4.57 -5.01
C ARG A 162 2.82 4.04 -5.91
N ASN A 163 3.14 2.99 -6.64
CA ASN A 163 2.29 2.38 -7.66
C ASN A 163 2.34 0.85 -7.63
N PHE A 164 2.46 0.28 -6.42
CA PHE A 164 2.38 -1.16 -6.21
C PHE A 164 1.00 -1.70 -6.61
N GLU A 165 0.97 -2.96 -7.02
CA GLU A 165 -0.27 -3.64 -7.41
C GLU A 165 -1.26 -3.70 -6.24
N GLY A 166 -2.56 -3.49 -6.52
CA GLY A 166 -3.61 -3.51 -5.49
C GLY A 166 -3.60 -2.34 -4.49
N ARG A 167 -2.67 -1.39 -4.60
CA ARG A 167 -2.59 -0.25 -3.68
C ARG A 167 -3.61 0.86 -3.98
N ILE A 168 -3.79 1.20 -5.26
CA ILE A 168 -4.58 2.39 -5.65
C ILE A 168 -6.07 2.08 -5.65
N SER A 169 -6.46 0.98 -6.29
CA SER A 169 -7.82 0.46 -6.34
C SER A 169 -7.76 -1.06 -6.55
N PRO A 170 -8.69 -1.85 -5.99
CA PRO A 170 -8.74 -3.30 -6.21
C PRO A 170 -9.01 -3.66 -7.69
N HIS A 171 -9.63 -2.76 -8.46
CA HIS A 171 -9.99 -2.96 -9.86
C HIS A 171 -8.91 -2.51 -10.85
N VAL A 172 -7.78 -1.99 -10.37
CA VAL A 172 -6.71 -1.45 -11.23
C VAL A 172 -5.43 -2.28 -11.06
N LYS A 173 -5.02 -2.95 -12.14
CA LYS A 173 -3.84 -3.83 -12.17
C LYS A 173 -2.55 -3.06 -12.52
N ALA A 174 -2.64 -1.98 -13.29
CA ALA A 174 -1.51 -1.15 -13.69
C ALA A 174 -1.58 0.27 -13.09
N ASN A 175 -0.52 0.73 -12.43
CA ASN A 175 -0.50 2.04 -11.81
C ASN A 175 0.76 2.79 -12.27
N TYR A 176 0.61 4.02 -12.75
CA TYR A 176 1.69 4.84 -13.28
C TYR A 176 1.83 6.14 -12.49
N LEU A 177 3.05 6.44 -12.10
CA LEU A 177 3.39 7.70 -11.44
C LEU A 177 3.77 8.72 -12.51
N ALA A 178 3.10 9.86 -12.52
CA ALA A 178 3.35 10.91 -13.51
C ALA A 178 3.26 12.30 -12.86
N SER A 179 3.82 13.33 -13.50
CA SER A 179 3.64 14.71 -13.02
C SER A 179 2.16 15.13 -13.13
N PRO A 180 1.68 16.07 -12.30
CA PRO A 180 0.32 16.61 -12.41
C PRO A 180 -0.16 16.97 -13.84
N PRO A 181 0.61 17.65 -14.72
CA PRO A 181 0.16 17.90 -16.08
C PRO A 181 0.06 16.63 -16.94
N LEU A 182 0.90 15.62 -16.72
CA LEU A 182 0.74 14.33 -17.40
C LEU A 182 -0.48 13.56 -16.90
N VAL A 183 -0.86 13.68 -15.63
CA VAL A 183 -2.13 13.11 -15.14
C VAL A 183 -3.32 13.69 -15.92
N VAL A 184 -3.33 15.00 -16.14
CA VAL A 184 -4.36 15.65 -16.97
C VAL A 184 -4.29 15.13 -18.41
N ALA A 185 -3.09 15.05 -19.02
CA ALA A 185 -2.93 14.53 -20.38
C ALA A 185 -3.47 13.09 -20.54
N TYR A 186 -3.16 12.19 -19.60
CA TYR A 186 -3.67 10.81 -19.64
C TYR A 186 -5.18 10.72 -19.35
N SER A 187 -5.76 11.66 -18.59
CA SER A 187 -7.22 11.71 -18.47
C SER A 187 -7.91 12.07 -19.79
N LEU A 188 -7.30 12.95 -20.59
CA LEU A 188 -7.80 13.34 -21.91
C LEU A 188 -7.66 12.18 -22.89
N ALA A 189 -6.49 11.54 -22.93
CA ALA A 189 -6.25 10.39 -23.79
C ALA A 189 -7.09 9.15 -23.43
N GLY A 190 -7.43 8.98 -22.14
CA GLY A 190 -8.25 7.86 -21.65
C GLY A 190 -7.58 6.49 -21.69
N THR A 191 -6.31 6.39 -22.10
CA THR A 191 -5.53 5.16 -22.20
C THR A 191 -4.03 5.40 -21.96
N VAL A 192 -3.32 4.38 -21.46
CA VAL A 192 -1.85 4.34 -21.45
C VAL A 192 -1.26 3.68 -22.70
N ASP A 193 -2.10 3.09 -23.56
CA ASP A 193 -1.72 2.53 -24.85
C ASP A 193 -1.60 3.62 -25.93
N ILE A 194 -0.85 4.67 -25.63
CA ILE A 194 -0.70 5.86 -26.47
C ILE A 194 0.73 6.40 -26.39
N ASP A 195 1.29 6.77 -27.54
CA ASP A 195 2.50 7.57 -27.62
C ASP A 195 2.13 9.06 -27.63
N LEU A 196 2.11 9.68 -26.44
CA LEU A 196 1.76 11.10 -26.27
C LEU A 196 2.69 12.07 -27.03
N SER A 197 3.83 11.61 -27.55
CA SER A 197 4.72 12.43 -28.38
C SER A 197 4.26 12.49 -29.85
N LYS A 198 3.50 11.48 -30.31
CA LYS A 198 3.13 11.31 -31.72
C LYS A 198 1.63 11.31 -31.97
N GLU A 199 0.83 10.85 -31.02
CA GLU A 199 -0.61 10.65 -31.16
C GLU A 199 -1.41 11.82 -30.55
N SER A 200 -2.63 12.03 -31.04
CA SER A 200 -3.49 13.12 -30.58
C SER A 200 -4.18 12.76 -29.25
N LEU A 201 -4.44 13.77 -28.42
CA LEU A 201 -5.21 13.64 -27.17
C LEU A 201 -6.71 13.56 -27.41
N GLY A 202 -7.16 13.87 -28.62
CA GLY A 202 -8.55 14.01 -29.00
C GLY A 202 -8.71 15.01 -30.13
N ARG A 203 -9.97 15.32 -30.44
CA ARG A 203 -10.36 16.29 -31.46
C ARG A 203 -10.95 17.52 -30.80
N ASP A 204 -10.63 18.70 -31.31
CA ASP A 204 -11.25 19.94 -30.88
C ASP A 204 -12.70 20.06 -31.38
N SER A 205 -13.37 21.14 -30.96
CA SER A 205 -14.74 21.47 -31.40
C SER A 205 -14.94 21.58 -32.92
N GLN A 206 -13.85 21.71 -33.70
CA GLN A 206 -13.86 21.77 -35.16
C GLN A 206 -13.47 20.44 -35.81
N GLY A 207 -13.24 19.40 -35.01
CA GLY A 207 -12.84 18.07 -35.46
C GLY A 207 -11.35 17.89 -35.74
N LYS A 208 -10.51 18.91 -35.46
CA LYS A 208 -9.06 18.86 -35.69
C LYS A 208 -8.36 18.14 -34.53
N GLU A 209 -7.39 17.31 -34.86
CA GLU A 209 -6.54 16.63 -33.89
C GLU A 209 -5.74 17.61 -33.04
N VAL A 210 -5.75 17.41 -31.72
CA VAL A 210 -4.97 18.20 -30.76
C VAL A 210 -3.89 17.33 -30.16
N PHE A 211 -2.63 17.74 -30.31
CA PHE A 211 -1.48 17.00 -29.77
C PHE A 211 -1.00 17.59 -28.44
N LEU A 212 -0.38 16.77 -27.59
CA LEU A 212 0.13 17.22 -26.29
C LEU A 212 1.05 18.45 -26.42
N ARG A 213 1.94 18.46 -27.42
CA ARG A 213 2.87 19.56 -27.70
C ARG A 213 2.20 20.91 -27.93
N GLU A 214 0.93 20.94 -28.36
CA GLU A 214 0.20 22.19 -28.64
C GLU A 214 -0.39 22.81 -27.38
N ILE A 215 -0.68 21.98 -26.37
CA ILE A 215 -1.31 22.42 -25.12
C ILE A 215 -0.37 22.33 -23.92
N TRP A 216 0.86 21.84 -24.11
CA TRP A 216 1.85 21.80 -23.03
C TRP A 216 2.25 23.24 -22.64
N PRO A 217 2.23 23.60 -21.35
CA PRO A 217 2.66 24.92 -20.92
C PRO A 217 4.19 25.05 -21.00
N SER A 218 4.65 26.18 -21.54
CA SER A 218 6.05 26.57 -21.53
C SER A 218 6.50 26.99 -20.13
N PHE A 219 7.80 26.98 -19.88
CA PHE A 219 8.36 27.49 -18.61
C PHE A 219 7.99 28.95 -18.35
N GLN A 220 7.89 29.78 -19.40
CA GLN A 220 7.52 31.19 -19.28
C GLN A 220 6.06 31.38 -18.86
N GLU A 221 5.14 30.56 -19.39
CA GLU A 221 3.73 30.55 -18.97
C GLU A 221 3.57 30.06 -17.53
N ILE A 222 4.36 29.07 -17.10
CA ILE A 222 4.34 28.60 -15.71
C ILE A 222 4.85 29.70 -14.78
N ALA A 223 5.99 30.32 -15.10
CA ALA A 223 6.57 31.39 -14.30
C ALA A 223 5.61 32.57 -14.11
N SER A 224 4.89 32.97 -15.16
CA SER A 224 3.99 34.13 -15.10
C SER A 224 2.80 33.93 -14.15
N VAL A 225 2.31 32.70 -13.99
CA VAL A 225 1.24 32.40 -13.00
C VAL A 225 1.80 32.11 -11.61
N GLN A 226 3.06 31.70 -11.48
CA GLN A 226 3.70 31.50 -10.18
C GLN A 226 3.83 32.79 -9.38
N ASP A 227 3.89 33.94 -10.04
CA ASP A 227 3.90 35.25 -9.38
C ASP A 227 2.62 35.52 -8.56
N GLN A 228 1.55 34.75 -8.78
CA GLN A 228 0.32 34.81 -7.97
C GLN A 228 0.48 34.19 -6.59
N ILE A 229 1.55 33.44 -6.33
CA ILE A 229 1.78 32.83 -5.02
C ILE A 229 2.33 33.89 -4.07
N LYS A 230 1.53 34.28 -3.08
CA LYS A 230 1.84 35.35 -2.15
C LYS A 230 2.02 34.84 -0.72
N ARG A 231 2.84 35.55 0.08
CA ARG A 231 3.10 35.22 1.49
C ARG A 231 1.81 35.22 2.32
N GLU A 232 0.90 36.13 2.00
CA GLU A 232 -0.36 36.37 2.68
C GLU A 232 -1.26 35.12 2.63
N MET A 233 -1.18 34.32 1.55
CA MET A 233 -1.91 33.05 1.45
C MET A 233 -1.46 32.06 2.54
N TYR A 234 -0.15 31.96 2.79
CA TYR A 234 0.39 31.09 3.84
C TYR A 234 0.04 31.61 5.24
N GLN A 235 0.11 32.93 5.46
CA GLN A 235 -0.28 33.52 6.73
C GLN A 235 -1.76 33.32 7.05
N LYS A 236 -2.62 33.43 6.03
CA LYS A 236 -4.05 33.15 6.15
C LYS A 236 -4.32 31.70 6.57
N GLU A 237 -3.73 30.73 5.87
CA GLU A 237 -4.03 29.31 6.08
C GLU A 237 -3.34 28.71 7.32
N TYR A 238 -2.16 29.23 7.73
CA TYR A 238 -1.40 28.68 8.87
C TYR A 238 -1.35 29.59 10.10
N GLY A 239 -1.83 30.84 10.02
CA GLY A 239 -1.73 31.81 11.12
C GLY A 239 -2.66 31.57 12.30
N LYS A 240 -3.52 30.54 12.25
CA LYS A 240 -4.51 30.23 13.29
C LYS A 240 -4.56 28.71 13.57
N PRO A 241 -3.50 28.11 14.14
CA PRO A 241 -3.42 26.67 14.36
C PRO A 241 -4.50 26.15 15.33
N ASP A 242 -4.95 27.00 16.26
CA ASP A 242 -6.00 26.66 17.24
C ASP A 242 -7.42 26.76 16.66
N GLN A 243 -7.57 27.32 15.45
CA GLN A 243 -8.87 27.40 14.80
C GLN A 243 -9.22 26.06 14.16
N HIS A 244 -9.96 25.25 14.90
CA HIS A 244 -10.49 24.00 14.40
C HIS A 244 -11.74 24.20 13.53
N SER A 245 -12.04 23.20 12.70
CA SER A 245 -13.35 23.13 12.02
C SER A 245 -14.46 23.11 13.07
N PRO A 246 -15.63 23.75 12.84
CA PRO A 246 -16.77 23.65 13.75
C PRO A 246 -17.12 22.20 14.12
N LEU A 247 -17.04 21.27 13.17
CA LEU A 247 -17.26 19.84 13.39
C LEU A 247 -16.24 19.18 14.32
N TRP A 248 -15.00 19.67 14.34
CA TRP A 248 -13.99 19.18 15.27
C TRP A 248 -14.24 19.70 16.68
N GLY A 249 -14.69 20.96 16.80
CA GLY A 249 -15.04 21.57 18.09
C GLY A 249 -16.25 20.93 18.77
N THR A 250 -17.08 20.16 18.05
CA THR A 250 -18.24 19.45 18.61
C THR A 250 -17.91 18.03 19.09
N ILE A 251 -16.68 17.55 18.96
CA ILE A 251 -16.30 16.22 19.42
C ILE A 251 -16.10 16.28 20.94
N ASP A 252 -16.97 15.62 21.69
CA ASP A 252 -16.81 15.48 23.14
C ASP A 252 -15.51 14.72 23.46
N SER A 253 -14.79 15.20 24.46
CA SER A 253 -13.57 14.55 24.97
C SER A 253 -13.72 14.30 26.47
N SER A 254 -13.24 13.14 26.91
CA SER A 254 -13.13 12.83 28.34
C SER A 254 -11.79 13.34 28.87
N ALA A 255 -11.82 13.95 30.06
CA ALA A 255 -10.61 14.32 30.80
C ALA A 255 -10.08 13.12 31.60
N GLY A 256 -8.75 13.00 31.71
CA GLY A 256 -8.10 11.97 32.50
C GLY A 256 -6.73 11.55 31.94
N SER A 257 -5.94 10.85 32.74
CA SER A 257 -4.65 10.27 32.34
C SER A 257 -4.78 8.85 31.77
N GLU A 258 -5.91 8.19 31.99
CA GLU A 258 -6.19 6.82 31.56
C GLU A 258 -7.31 6.78 30.52
N TYR A 259 -7.09 6.03 29.44
CA TYR A 259 -8.08 5.85 28.39
C TYR A 259 -9.16 4.86 28.83
N GLN A 260 -10.42 5.30 28.84
CA GLN A 260 -11.58 4.47 29.18
C GLN A 260 -11.95 3.59 27.98
N TRP A 261 -11.50 2.33 28.00
CA TRP A 261 -11.77 1.38 26.92
C TRP A 261 -13.27 1.07 26.80
N ASN A 262 -13.79 1.10 25.58
CA ASN A 262 -15.13 0.65 25.26
C ASN A 262 -15.04 -0.69 24.53
N GLU A 263 -15.52 -1.77 25.15
CA GLU A 263 -15.45 -3.13 24.59
C GLU A 263 -16.25 -3.29 23.28
N ASP A 264 -17.31 -2.50 23.10
CA ASP A 264 -18.15 -2.49 21.91
C ASP A 264 -17.52 -1.71 20.74
N SER A 265 -16.47 -0.92 21.01
CA SER A 265 -15.83 -0.11 19.98
C SER A 265 -15.20 -0.98 18.89
N THR A 266 -15.65 -0.83 17.65
CA THR A 266 -15.00 -1.50 16.52
C THR A 266 -13.78 -0.73 15.99
N TYR A 267 -13.39 0.39 16.61
CA TYR A 267 -12.26 1.22 16.18
C TYR A 267 -11.07 1.23 17.14
N ILE A 268 -11.33 1.29 18.45
CA ILE A 268 -10.29 1.42 19.48
C ILE A 268 -10.46 0.28 20.48
N GLN A 269 -9.45 -0.58 20.62
CA GLN A 269 -9.45 -1.74 21.52
C GLN A 269 -8.13 -1.81 22.28
N ASN A 270 -8.17 -2.35 23.51
CA ASN A 270 -6.97 -2.56 24.30
C ASN A 270 -6.17 -3.73 23.72
N PRO A 271 -4.99 -3.49 23.12
CA PRO A 271 -4.26 -4.56 22.45
C PRO A 271 -3.56 -5.48 23.46
N PRO A 272 -3.38 -6.78 23.16
CA PRO A 272 -2.84 -7.75 24.10
C PRO A 272 -1.30 -7.69 24.25
N PHE A 273 -0.65 -6.62 23.80
CA PHE A 273 0.82 -6.55 23.74
C PHE A 273 1.48 -6.72 25.12
N PHE A 274 0.85 -6.26 26.20
CA PHE A 274 1.40 -6.34 27.56
C PHE A 274 0.83 -7.50 28.39
N GLN A 275 -0.06 -8.32 27.82
CA GLN A 275 -0.70 -9.39 28.57
C GLN A 275 0.31 -10.46 28.99
N GLY A 276 0.38 -10.77 30.28
CA GLY A 276 1.32 -11.75 30.83
C GLY A 276 2.77 -11.25 30.94
N MET A 277 3.02 -9.95 30.74
CA MET A 277 4.35 -9.37 30.89
C MET A 277 4.81 -9.37 32.37
N SER A 278 6.04 -9.82 32.61
CA SER A 278 6.73 -9.76 33.91
C SER A 278 7.84 -8.72 33.94
N MET A 279 8.18 -8.22 35.15
CA MET A 279 9.36 -7.38 35.38
C MET A 279 10.67 -8.15 35.23
N GLU A 280 10.65 -9.44 35.58
CA GLU A 280 11.77 -10.36 35.35
C GLU A 280 11.86 -10.75 33.87
N LEU A 281 13.08 -10.76 33.35
CA LEU A 281 13.35 -11.19 31.98
C LEU A 281 13.54 -12.71 31.96
N LYS A 282 12.89 -13.36 31.01
CA LYS A 282 13.19 -14.76 30.69
C LYS A 282 14.49 -14.80 29.90
N ALA A 283 15.30 -15.84 30.12
CA ALA A 283 16.48 -16.09 29.31
C ALA A 283 16.07 -16.29 27.84
N LEU A 284 16.92 -15.84 26.92
CA LEU A 284 16.76 -16.24 25.53
C LEU A 284 17.06 -17.72 25.38
N GLU A 285 16.16 -18.40 24.68
CA GLU A 285 16.22 -19.83 24.40
C GLU A 285 16.10 -20.05 22.88
N ASP A 286 16.62 -21.18 22.42
CA ASP A 286 16.45 -21.63 21.05
C ASP A 286 14.96 -21.78 20.72
N ILE A 287 14.63 -21.58 19.44
CA ILE A 287 13.27 -21.75 18.94
C ILE A 287 13.21 -23.11 18.28
N GLU A 288 12.32 -24.00 18.72
CA GLU A 288 12.24 -25.38 18.21
C GLU A 288 10.85 -25.72 17.70
N GLY A 289 10.77 -26.66 16.75
CA GLY A 289 9.50 -27.23 16.31
C GLY A 289 8.63 -26.29 15.48
N ALA A 290 9.20 -25.23 14.91
CA ALA A 290 8.44 -24.18 14.26
C ALA A 290 7.92 -24.60 12.87
N ARG A 291 6.77 -24.06 12.47
CA ARG A 291 6.13 -24.30 11.16
C ARG A 291 6.04 -23.03 10.32
N VAL A 292 6.15 -23.17 9.00
CA VAL A 292 6.02 -22.03 8.07
C VAL A 292 4.56 -21.63 7.93
N LEU A 293 4.23 -20.40 8.33
CA LEU A 293 2.90 -19.82 8.11
C LEU A 293 2.80 -19.19 6.71
N VAL A 294 3.86 -18.51 6.29
CA VAL A 294 3.93 -17.76 5.03
C VAL A 294 5.27 -18.01 4.36
N LYS A 295 5.24 -18.37 3.08
CA LYS A 295 6.41 -18.49 2.21
C LYS A 295 6.20 -17.64 0.97
N VAL A 296 7.06 -16.65 0.76
CA VAL A 296 6.87 -15.63 -0.28
C VAL A 296 8.17 -15.30 -1.00
N GLY A 297 8.05 -14.82 -2.23
CA GLY A 297 9.19 -14.43 -3.06
C GLY A 297 9.73 -13.04 -2.74
N ASP A 298 10.31 -12.40 -3.76
CA ASP A 298 10.95 -11.09 -3.66
C ASP A 298 9.95 -9.92 -3.56
N SER A 299 10.45 -8.79 -3.04
CA SER A 299 9.81 -7.47 -3.00
C SER A 299 8.41 -7.46 -2.37
N VAL A 300 8.18 -8.29 -1.36
CA VAL A 300 6.93 -8.26 -0.58
C VAL A 300 6.86 -6.96 0.21
N THR A 301 5.99 -6.06 -0.24
CA THR A 301 5.75 -4.77 0.41
C THR A 301 5.04 -4.88 1.77
N THR A 302 5.14 -3.84 2.61
CA THR A 302 4.29 -3.74 3.82
C THR A 302 2.79 -3.58 3.51
N ASP A 303 2.41 -3.26 2.28
CA ASP A 303 1.00 -3.32 1.83
C ASP A 303 0.52 -4.77 1.63
N HIS A 304 1.42 -5.71 1.29
CA HIS A 304 1.08 -7.14 1.28
C HIS A 304 0.95 -7.70 2.71
N ILE A 305 1.87 -7.30 3.60
CA ILE A 305 1.92 -7.79 4.99
C ILE A 305 0.78 -7.18 5.83
N SER A 306 0.48 -5.90 5.68
CA SER A 306 -0.56 -5.21 6.43
C SER A 306 -1.27 -4.21 5.51
N PRO A 307 -2.25 -4.63 4.69
CA PRO A 307 -3.00 -3.76 3.79
C PRO A 307 -3.65 -2.59 4.55
N ALA A 308 -3.87 -1.47 3.87
CA ALA A 308 -4.51 -0.29 4.45
C ALA A 308 -5.85 0.08 3.80
N GLY A 309 -6.15 -0.48 2.62
CA GLY A 309 -7.35 -0.15 1.85
C GLY A 309 -8.61 -0.83 2.36
N ALA A 310 -9.65 -0.81 1.52
CA ALA A 310 -10.90 -1.52 1.75
C ALA A 310 -10.70 -3.05 1.73
N PHE A 311 -11.64 -3.78 2.32
CA PHE A 311 -11.65 -5.24 2.38
C PHE A 311 -13.06 -5.81 2.24
N ALA A 312 -13.14 -7.04 1.75
CA ALA A 312 -14.41 -7.69 1.43
C ALA A 312 -15.06 -8.32 2.68
N ALA A 313 -16.38 -8.55 2.61
CA ALA A 313 -17.18 -9.13 3.70
C ALA A 313 -16.74 -10.55 4.05
N GLU A 314 -16.26 -11.28 3.06
CA GLU A 314 -15.88 -12.68 3.13
C GLU A 314 -14.52 -12.89 3.83
N THR A 315 -13.73 -11.82 3.99
CA THR A 315 -12.45 -11.86 4.70
C THR A 315 -12.67 -12.07 6.20
N PRO A 316 -11.67 -12.61 6.95
CA PRO A 316 -11.80 -12.76 8.40
C PRO A 316 -12.17 -11.46 9.13
N ALA A 317 -11.61 -10.32 8.69
CA ALA A 317 -11.92 -9.00 9.23
C ALA A 317 -13.36 -8.55 8.91
N GLY A 318 -13.84 -8.84 7.68
CA GLY A 318 -15.21 -8.57 7.27
C GLY A 318 -16.22 -9.35 8.09
N LYS A 319 -16.03 -10.66 8.23
CA LYS A 319 -16.88 -11.54 9.06
C LYS A 319 -16.94 -11.05 10.51
N TYR A 320 -15.79 -10.71 11.10
CA TYR A 320 -15.72 -10.15 12.45
C TYR A 320 -16.54 -8.86 12.62
N LEU A 321 -16.55 -7.98 11.63
CA LEU A 321 -17.36 -6.75 11.67
C LEU A 321 -18.85 -7.05 11.54
N GLN A 322 -19.24 -7.99 10.68
CA GLN A 322 -20.64 -8.41 10.50
C GLN A 322 -21.20 -9.07 11.76
N GLU A 323 -20.42 -9.93 12.42
CA GLU A 323 -20.77 -10.55 13.71
C GLU A 323 -21.03 -9.50 14.80
N ARG A 324 -20.50 -8.29 14.63
CA ARG A 324 -20.71 -7.13 15.53
C ARG A 324 -21.73 -6.13 15.01
N GLY A 325 -22.52 -6.51 14.00
CA GLY A 325 -23.60 -5.67 13.46
C GLY A 325 -23.12 -4.48 12.63
N VAL A 326 -21.85 -4.45 12.19
CA VAL A 326 -21.36 -3.38 11.30
C VAL A 326 -21.70 -3.74 9.85
N GLU A 327 -22.41 -2.83 9.17
CA GLU A 327 -22.75 -3.00 7.76
C GLU A 327 -21.53 -2.81 6.85
N ARG A 328 -21.53 -3.44 5.66
CA ARG A 328 -20.41 -3.38 4.69
C ARG A 328 -20.00 -1.95 4.33
N LYS A 329 -20.96 -1.03 4.20
CA LYS A 329 -20.70 0.39 3.88
C LYS A 329 -19.88 1.10 4.98
N ASP A 330 -19.97 0.61 6.22
CA ASP A 330 -19.34 1.17 7.41
C ASP A 330 -18.05 0.43 7.80
N PHE A 331 -17.61 -0.55 7.00
CA PHE A 331 -16.33 -1.23 7.22
C PHE A 331 -15.15 -0.27 7.22
N ASN A 332 -15.23 0.79 6.41
CA ASN A 332 -14.16 1.74 6.16
C ASN A 332 -12.94 0.98 5.58
N SER A 333 -11.73 1.31 6.01
CA SER A 333 -10.49 0.71 5.51
C SER A 333 -9.66 0.08 6.63
N TYR A 334 -8.79 -0.88 6.34
CA TYR A 334 -7.85 -1.40 7.33
C TYR A 334 -7.04 -0.28 8.00
N GLY A 335 -6.66 0.77 7.24
CA GLY A 335 -5.96 1.93 7.78
C GLY A 335 -6.74 2.65 8.89
N SER A 336 -8.06 2.75 8.75
CA SER A 336 -8.94 3.35 9.76
C SER A 336 -9.12 2.48 11.00
N ARG A 337 -8.90 1.16 10.88
CA ARG A 337 -9.10 0.17 11.94
C ARG A 337 -7.84 -0.12 12.77
N ARG A 338 -6.77 0.69 12.60
CA ARG A 338 -5.47 0.49 13.26
C ARG A 338 -5.48 0.60 14.78
N GLY A 339 -6.52 1.18 15.37
CA GLY A 339 -6.73 1.16 16.82
C GLY A 339 -7.33 -0.15 17.34
N ASN A 340 -7.66 -1.10 16.46
CA ASN A 340 -8.31 -2.35 16.80
C ASN A 340 -7.48 -3.55 16.34
N ASP A 341 -6.75 -4.16 17.27
CA ASP A 341 -5.89 -5.31 16.99
C ASP A 341 -6.65 -6.54 16.49
N ARG A 342 -7.91 -6.70 16.89
CA ARG A 342 -8.76 -7.82 16.48
C ARG A 342 -9.00 -7.79 14.98
N ILE A 343 -9.15 -6.60 14.40
CA ILE A 343 -9.29 -6.40 12.94
C ILE A 343 -7.93 -6.48 12.26
N MET A 344 -6.92 -5.81 12.80
CA MET A 344 -5.62 -5.71 12.13
C MET A 344 -4.88 -7.03 12.09
N THR A 345 -4.98 -7.89 13.11
CA THR A 345 -4.45 -9.26 13.09
C THR A 345 -5.12 -10.08 11.98
N ARG A 346 -6.45 -10.00 11.86
CA ARG A 346 -7.22 -10.63 10.76
C ARG A 346 -6.84 -10.10 9.37
N GLY A 347 -6.46 -8.83 9.29
CA GLY A 347 -5.98 -8.19 8.06
C GLY A 347 -4.53 -8.46 7.72
N THR A 348 -3.75 -9.11 8.61
CA THR A 348 -2.33 -9.35 8.39
C THR A 348 -2.15 -10.44 7.33
N PHE A 349 -1.33 -10.15 6.33
CA PHE A 349 -1.16 -10.91 5.08
C PHE A 349 -2.45 -11.06 4.25
N ALA A 350 -3.52 -10.29 4.53
CA ALA A 350 -4.80 -10.39 3.83
C ALA A 350 -4.89 -9.57 2.53
N ASN A 351 -3.76 -9.14 1.97
CA ASN A 351 -3.76 -8.40 0.71
C ASN A 351 -4.22 -9.31 -0.43
N VAL A 352 -5.17 -8.84 -1.25
CA VAL A 352 -5.78 -9.60 -2.36
C VAL A 352 -4.78 -10.04 -3.46
N ARG A 353 -3.56 -9.50 -3.47
CA ARG A 353 -2.49 -9.84 -4.42
C ARG A 353 -1.34 -10.60 -3.78
N LEU A 354 -1.45 -10.97 -2.50
CA LEU A 354 -0.45 -11.84 -1.88
C LEU A 354 -0.52 -13.22 -2.53
N ARG A 355 0.64 -13.76 -2.93
CA ARG A 355 0.78 -15.12 -3.47
C ARG A 355 1.66 -15.90 -2.52
N ASN A 356 1.02 -16.61 -1.59
CA ASN A 356 1.71 -17.43 -0.62
C ASN A 356 2.04 -18.80 -1.24
N GLN A 357 3.31 -19.14 -1.32
CA GLN A 357 3.78 -20.41 -1.90
C GLN A 357 3.33 -21.63 -1.08
N MET A 358 2.86 -21.44 0.16
CA MET A 358 2.24 -22.50 0.97
C MET A 358 0.83 -22.90 0.49
N ALA A 359 0.16 -22.07 -0.32
CA ALA A 359 -1.15 -22.34 -0.92
C ALA A 359 -1.11 -22.03 -2.43
N PRO A 360 -0.38 -22.86 -3.21
CA PRO A 360 -0.15 -22.58 -4.62
C PRO A 360 -1.46 -22.52 -5.42
N GLY A 361 -1.56 -21.54 -6.31
CA GLY A 361 -2.78 -21.29 -7.12
C GLY A 361 -3.77 -20.33 -6.48
N THR A 362 -3.54 -19.90 -5.22
CA THR A 362 -4.38 -18.89 -4.56
C THR A 362 -3.79 -17.48 -4.67
N GLU A 363 -4.66 -16.46 -4.72
CA GLU A 363 -4.31 -15.07 -4.46
C GLU A 363 -5.09 -14.57 -3.23
N GLY A 364 -4.43 -13.84 -2.35
CA GLY A 364 -5.03 -13.33 -1.11
C GLY A 364 -4.33 -13.84 0.15
N GLY A 365 -5.00 -13.65 1.29
CA GLY A 365 -4.50 -14.06 2.61
C GLY A 365 -4.70 -15.54 2.92
N PHE A 366 -4.26 -16.42 2.04
CA PHE A 366 -4.41 -17.87 2.17
C PHE A 366 -3.10 -18.57 2.51
N THR A 367 -3.22 -19.71 3.19
CA THR A 367 -2.12 -20.64 3.47
C THR A 367 -2.68 -22.05 3.65
N ARG A 368 -1.80 -23.05 3.69
CA ARG A 368 -2.16 -24.43 4.00
C ARG A 368 -1.69 -24.76 5.42
N HIS A 369 -2.63 -25.17 6.28
CA HIS A 369 -2.29 -25.63 7.63
C HIS A 369 -1.66 -27.03 7.55
N LEU A 370 -0.34 -27.11 7.73
CA LEU A 370 0.47 -28.29 7.41
C LEU A 370 0.02 -29.56 8.15
N GLU A 371 -0.42 -29.44 9.41
CA GLU A 371 -0.83 -30.59 10.22
C GLU A 371 -2.14 -31.22 9.71
N SER A 372 -3.05 -30.41 9.14
CA SER A 372 -4.34 -30.88 8.61
C SER A 372 -4.39 -31.03 7.10
N GLY A 373 -3.42 -30.47 6.38
CA GLY A 373 -3.42 -30.34 4.92
C GLY A 373 -4.46 -29.37 4.34
N GLN A 374 -5.32 -28.74 5.16
CA GLN A 374 -6.40 -27.86 4.72
C GLN A 374 -5.89 -26.46 4.32
N GLU A 375 -6.36 -25.95 3.19
CA GLU A 375 -6.23 -24.54 2.82
C GLU A 375 -7.24 -23.69 3.61
N MET A 376 -6.78 -22.57 4.14
CA MET A 376 -7.60 -21.64 4.93
C MET A 376 -6.98 -20.24 4.93
N SER A 377 -7.61 -19.27 5.59
CA SER A 377 -6.98 -17.96 5.76
C SER A 377 -5.75 -18.06 6.69
N ILE A 378 -4.77 -17.18 6.46
CA ILE A 378 -3.57 -17.09 7.32
C ILE A 378 -3.95 -16.84 8.78
N TYR A 379 -5.00 -16.05 9.03
CA TYR A 379 -5.52 -15.82 10.37
C TYR A 379 -6.06 -17.11 11.02
N GLU A 380 -6.89 -17.89 10.32
CA GLU A 380 -7.43 -19.16 10.85
C GLU A 380 -6.31 -20.17 11.12
N ALA A 381 -5.35 -20.30 10.21
CA ALA A 381 -4.18 -21.18 10.41
C ALA A 381 -3.37 -20.77 11.65
N SER A 382 -3.18 -19.47 11.86
CA SER A 382 -2.46 -18.95 13.04
C SER A 382 -3.15 -19.30 14.36
N LEU A 383 -4.49 -19.33 14.38
CA LEU A 383 -5.24 -19.72 15.57
C LEU A 383 -5.07 -21.20 15.89
N ARG A 384 -5.11 -22.08 14.88
CA ARG A 384 -4.87 -23.52 15.07
C ARG A 384 -3.48 -23.81 15.62
N TYR A 385 -2.45 -23.16 15.07
CA TYR A 385 -1.09 -23.30 15.59
C TYR A 385 -0.91 -22.72 16.99
N LYS A 386 -1.65 -21.65 17.31
CA LYS A 386 -1.67 -21.11 18.67
C LYS A 386 -2.29 -22.09 19.67
N GLU A 387 -3.32 -22.84 19.28
CA GLU A 387 -3.93 -23.89 20.11
C GLU A 387 -2.97 -25.06 20.37
N SER A 388 -2.18 -25.46 19.37
CA SER A 388 -1.16 -26.52 19.53
C SER A 388 0.15 -26.03 20.16
N GLY A 389 0.32 -24.73 20.36
CA GLY A 389 1.55 -24.14 20.91
C GLY A 389 2.73 -24.14 19.94
N THR A 390 2.48 -24.39 18.65
CA THR A 390 3.50 -24.49 17.60
C THR A 390 4.03 -23.10 17.22
N PRO A 391 5.33 -22.82 17.36
CA PRO A 391 5.92 -21.56 16.92
C PRO A 391 5.81 -21.39 15.39
N LEU A 392 5.65 -20.16 14.91
CA LEU A 392 5.52 -19.88 13.48
C LEU A 392 6.69 -19.10 12.92
N ILE A 393 7.03 -19.40 11.67
CA ILE A 393 8.04 -18.67 10.90
C ILE A 393 7.48 -18.16 9.56
N VAL A 394 8.14 -17.15 9.02
CA VAL A 394 7.93 -16.65 7.65
C VAL A 394 9.22 -16.85 6.84
N LEU A 395 9.12 -17.41 5.64
CA LEU A 395 10.19 -17.45 4.66
C LEU A 395 9.94 -16.42 3.57
N ALA A 396 10.95 -15.60 3.25
CA ALA A 396 10.81 -14.52 2.28
C ALA A 396 12.02 -14.38 1.35
N GLY A 397 11.80 -13.79 0.18
CA GLY A 397 12.88 -13.43 -0.76
C GLY A 397 13.58 -12.12 -0.38
N LYS A 398 14.03 -11.40 -1.41
CA LYS A 398 14.73 -10.10 -1.32
C LYS A 398 13.77 -8.96 -1.00
N GLU A 399 14.30 -7.89 -0.39
CA GLU A 399 13.58 -6.64 -0.13
C GLU A 399 12.29 -6.82 0.68
N TYR A 400 12.28 -7.79 1.62
CA TYR A 400 11.11 -8.08 2.44
C TYR A 400 10.74 -6.87 3.30
N GLY A 401 9.47 -6.44 3.21
CA GLY A 401 8.94 -5.30 3.93
C GLY A 401 9.17 -3.95 3.25
N THR A 402 9.33 -3.89 1.93
CA THR A 402 9.51 -2.62 1.23
C THR A 402 8.24 -1.74 1.27
N GLY A 403 8.41 -0.41 1.23
CA GLY A 403 7.30 0.53 1.17
C GLY A 403 7.00 1.28 2.48
N SER A 404 5.75 1.18 2.99
CA SER A 404 5.27 2.03 4.09
C SER A 404 5.94 1.68 5.42
N SER A 405 6.16 2.68 6.27
CA SER A 405 6.72 2.53 7.62
C SER A 405 5.75 1.92 8.66
N ARG A 406 4.61 1.36 8.22
CA ARG A 406 3.53 0.91 9.12
C ARG A 406 4.02 -0.20 10.06
N ASP A 407 3.99 0.06 11.35
CA ASP A 407 4.40 -0.90 12.38
C ASP A 407 3.42 -2.09 12.51
N TRP A 408 2.18 -1.93 12.05
CA TRP A 408 1.20 -3.01 11.94
C TRP A 408 1.66 -4.19 11.08
N ALA A 409 2.61 -3.99 10.15
CA ALA A 409 3.24 -5.10 9.46
C ALA A 409 4.06 -6.00 10.41
N ALA A 410 4.61 -5.46 11.49
CA ALA A 410 5.29 -6.23 12.54
C ALA A 410 4.33 -6.64 13.67
N LYS A 411 3.46 -5.74 14.16
CA LYS A 411 2.47 -6.06 15.21
C LYS A 411 1.54 -7.19 14.78
N GLY A 412 1.04 -7.14 13.54
CA GLY A 412 0.22 -8.19 12.98
C GLY A 412 0.96 -9.52 12.88
N THR A 413 2.19 -9.50 12.36
CA THR A 413 3.06 -10.68 12.28
C THR A 413 3.29 -11.31 13.66
N PHE A 414 3.57 -10.49 14.67
CA PHE A 414 3.68 -10.92 16.06
C PHE A 414 2.37 -11.51 16.61
N LEU A 415 1.21 -10.86 16.38
CA LEU A 415 -0.09 -11.33 16.88
C LEU A 415 -0.62 -12.59 16.18
N LEU A 416 -0.14 -12.87 14.96
CA LEU A 416 -0.32 -14.18 14.32
C LEU A 416 0.56 -15.27 14.95
N GLY A 417 1.41 -14.97 15.94
CA GLY A 417 2.27 -15.95 16.59
C GLY A 417 3.60 -16.23 15.87
N VAL A 418 3.95 -15.42 14.85
CA VAL A 418 5.25 -15.55 14.16
C VAL A 418 6.37 -15.11 15.11
N ARG A 419 7.33 -16.00 15.33
CA ARG A 419 8.51 -15.78 16.17
C ARG A 419 9.74 -15.39 15.36
N VAL A 420 9.82 -15.85 14.11
CA VAL A 420 10.99 -15.67 13.25
C VAL A 420 10.56 -15.32 11.83
N VAL A 421 11.26 -14.37 11.22
CA VAL A 421 11.23 -14.17 9.77
C VAL A 421 12.62 -14.52 9.23
N VAL A 422 12.69 -15.33 8.18
CA VAL A 422 13.94 -15.63 7.47
C VAL A 422 13.81 -15.11 6.04
N ALA A 423 14.63 -14.14 5.67
CA ALA A 423 14.55 -13.51 4.35
C ALA A 423 15.90 -13.50 3.64
N THR A 424 15.92 -13.38 2.31
CA THR A 424 17.17 -13.10 1.59
C THR A 424 17.69 -11.70 1.90
N SER A 425 16.80 -10.70 2.02
CA SER A 425 17.15 -9.37 2.52
C SER A 425 15.92 -8.62 3.03
N TYR A 426 16.14 -7.60 3.86
CA TYR A 426 15.09 -6.76 4.44
C TYR A 426 15.19 -5.32 3.98
N GLU A 427 14.03 -4.66 3.91
CA GLU A 427 13.96 -3.20 3.94
C GLU A 427 14.12 -2.66 5.37
N ARG A 428 14.82 -1.52 5.49
CA ARG A 428 15.42 -1.05 6.75
C ARG A 428 14.39 -0.83 7.86
N ILE A 429 13.29 -0.17 7.51
CA ILE A 429 12.23 0.19 8.48
C ILE A 429 11.49 -1.06 8.95
N HIS A 430 11.19 -1.98 8.04
CA HIS A 430 10.44 -3.18 8.40
C HIS A 430 11.24 -4.10 9.32
N ARG A 431 12.53 -4.32 9.04
CA ARG A 431 13.43 -5.05 9.95
C ARG A 431 13.39 -4.47 11.37
N SER A 432 13.53 -3.14 11.47
CA SER A 432 13.50 -2.44 12.76
C SER A 432 12.17 -2.62 13.50
N ASN A 433 11.05 -2.59 12.77
CA ASN A 433 9.72 -2.84 13.34
C ASN A 433 9.56 -4.29 13.85
N LEU A 434 10.10 -5.29 13.14
CA LEU A 434 10.09 -6.69 13.59
C LEU A 434 10.82 -6.84 14.92
N VAL A 435 12.05 -6.29 15.01
CA VAL A 435 12.83 -6.25 16.26
C VAL A 435 12.06 -5.53 17.38
N GLY A 436 11.45 -4.39 17.07
CA GLY A 436 10.65 -3.62 18.03
C GLY A 436 9.45 -4.38 18.59
N MET A 437 8.94 -5.40 17.87
CA MET A 437 7.86 -6.28 18.32
C MET A 437 8.35 -7.63 18.87
N GLY A 438 9.67 -7.84 18.99
CA GLY A 438 10.22 -9.10 19.49
C GLY A 438 10.16 -10.26 18.48
N VAL A 439 9.96 -9.99 17.19
CA VAL A 439 10.06 -11.00 16.12
C VAL A 439 11.50 -11.02 15.62
N LEU A 440 12.14 -12.20 15.59
CA LEU A 440 13.54 -12.36 15.23
C LEU A 440 13.74 -12.29 13.72
N PRO A 441 14.42 -11.26 13.17
CA PRO A 441 14.77 -11.25 11.75
C PRO A 441 16.07 -12.02 11.53
N LEU A 442 16.00 -13.05 10.70
CA LEU A 442 17.15 -13.82 10.21
C LEU A 442 17.32 -13.58 8.72
N GLN A 443 18.56 -13.62 8.26
CA GLN A 443 18.89 -13.44 6.85
C GLN A 443 19.74 -14.61 6.34
N PHE A 444 19.39 -15.14 5.17
CA PHE A 444 20.24 -16.12 4.49
C PHE A 444 21.60 -15.49 4.13
N LEU A 445 22.66 -16.30 4.20
CA LEU A 445 24.01 -15.87 3.83
C LEU A 445 24.20 -15.85 2.30
N ASP A 446 25.16 -15.05 1.85
CA ASP A 446 25.65 -15.03 0.47
C ASP A 446 24.56 -14.85 -0.62
N GLY A 447 23.45 -14.23 -0.25
CA GLY A 447 22.32 -14.00 -1.15
C GLY A 447 21.49 -15.25 -1.46
N ALA A 448 21.67 -16.33 -0.70
CA ALA A 448 20.84 -17.53 -0.81
C ALA A 448 19.35 -17.22 -0.58
N THR A 449 18.50 -18.02 -1.21
CA THR A 449 17.05 -17.96 -1.07
C THR A 449 16.53 -19.28 -0.54
N HIS A 450 15.28 -19.27 -0.05
CA HIS A 450 14.63 -20.51 0.34
C HIS A 450 14.49 -21.47 -0.86
N GLU A 451 14.31 -20.97 -2.08
CA GLU A 451 14.34 -21.80 -3.29
C GLU A 451 15.72 -22.39 -3.60
N SER A 452 16.81 -21.60 -3.53
CA SER A 452 18.15 -22.11 -3.81
C SER A 452 18.62 -23.16 -2.80
N LEU A 453 18.08 -23.10 -1.59
CA LEU A 453 18.35 -24.05 -0.51
C LEU A 453 17.38 -25.25 -0.53
N GLY A 454 16.46 -25.31 -1.49
CA GLY A 454 15.50 -26.41 -1.62
C GLY A 454 14.44 -26.46 -0.51
N LEU A 455 14.26 -25.37 0.24
CA LEU A 455 13.28 -25.30 1.33
C LEU A 455 11.87 -25.27 0.74
N SER A 456 11.11 -26.33 0.96
CA SER A 456 9.71 -26.45 0.53
C SER A 456 8.79 -25.56 1.38
N GLY A 457 9.12 -25.41 2.66
CA GLY A 457 8.29 -24.80 3.70
C GLY A 457 7.49 -25.84 4.51
N GLU A 458 7.53 -27.11 4.13
CA GLU A 458 6.86 -28.21 4.87
C GLU A 458 7.70 -28.73 6.04
N GLU A 459 8.98 -28.34 6.09
CA GLU A 459 9.92 -28.79 7.10
C GLU A 459 9.52 -28.32 8.50
N THR A 460 10.10 -28.97 9.51
CA THR A 460 10.12 -28.46 10.88
C THR A 460 11.37 -27.63 11.09
N TYR A 461 11.21 -26.42 11.61
CA TYR A 461 12.30 -25.46 11.73
C TYR A 461 12.73 -25.24 13.19
N SER A 462 14.04 -25.18 13.42
CA SER A 462 14.62 -24.72 14.68
C SER A 462 15.68 -23.65 14.46
N VAL A 463 15.77 -22.67 15.35
CA VAL A 463 16.83 -21.65 15.39
C VAL A 463 17.71 -21.92 16.59
N ILE A 464 18.94 -22.36 16.32
CA ILE A 464 19.90 -22.81 17.32
C ILE A 464 21.01 -21.77 17.52
N GLY A 465 21.43 -21.60 18.78
CA GLY A 465 22.44 -20.63 19.21
C GLY A 465 21.87 -19.31 19.70
N LEU A 466 20.55 -19.22 19.89
CA LEU A 466 19.87 -18.06 20.45
C LEU A 466 19.91 -18.13 21.98
N ASN A 467 20.78 -17.33 22.57
CA ASN A 467 20.92 -17.25 24.02
C ASN A 467 21.31 -15.84 24.47
N ASP A 468 21.41 -15.66 25.78
CA ASP A 468 21.68 -14.38 26.44
C ASP A 468 23.04 -13.74 26.11
N SER A 469 23.95 -14.50 25.49
CA SER A 469 25.26 -14.00 25.02
C SER A 469 25.27 -13.55 23.55
N ILE A 470 24.10 -13.55 22.89
CA ILE A 470 23.94 -13.12 21.50
C ILE A 470 24.60 -11.75 21.25
N ARG A 471 25.33 -11.64 20.15
CA ARG A 471 26.01 -10.39 19.72
C ARG A 471 25.37 -9.81 18.47
N PRO A 472 25.53 -8.50 18.22
CA PRO A 472 25.00 -7.88 17.02
C PRO A 472 25.56 -8.55 15.76
N GLY A 473 24.70 -8.91 14.82
CA GLY A 473 25.11 -9.57 13.57
C GLY A 473 25.69 -10.98 13.76
N GLN A 474 25.43 -11.66 14.87
CA GLN A 474 25.90 -13.04 15.07
C GLN A 474 25.25 -14.00 14.08
N GLN A 475 26.01 -14.99 13.60
CA GLN A 475 25.43 -16.11 12.86
C GLN A 475 24.77 -17.12 13.80
N LEU A 476 23.58 -17.58 13.41
CA LEU A 476 22.82 -18.63 14.05
C LEU A 476 22.67 -19.80 13.08
N MET A 477 22.19 -20.94 13.59
CA MET A 477 21.91 -22.11 12.76
C MET A 477 20.39 -22.31 12.61
N LEU A 478 19.89 -22.23 11.38
CA LEU A 478 18.53 -22.63 11.04
C LEU A 478 18.55 -24.12 10.67
N LYS A 479 17.92 -24.96 11.47
CA LYS A 479 17.72 -26.38 11.17
C LYS A 479 16.38 -26.57 10.46
N ALA A 480 16.36 -27.28 9.34
CA ALA A 480 15.15 -27.66 8.59
C ALA A 480 15.18 -29.16 8.29
N ASP A 481 14.42 -29.96 9.05
CA ASP A 481 14.37 -31.44 8.96
C ASP A 481 15.76 -32.11 8.83
N GLY A 482 16.74 -31.63 9.59
CA GLY A 482 18.12 -32.14 9.60
C GLY A 482 19.12 -31.38 8.72
N SER A 483 18.66 -30.52 7.81
CA SER A 483 19.53 -29.60 7.07
C SER A 483 19.96 -28.45 7.97
N GLU A 484 21.27 -28.19 8.06
CA GLU A 484 21.83 -27.09 8.85
C GLU A 484 22.21 -25.92 7.95
N ILE A 485 21.51 -24.80 8.11
CA ILE A 485 21.65 -23.62 7.27
C ILE A 485 22.13 -22.44 8.13
N PRO A 486 23.38 -21.97 7.94
CA PRO A 486 23.85 -20.80 8.65
C PRO A 486 23.09 -19.56 8.18
N VAL A 487 22.63 -18.75 9.13
CA VAL A 487 21.86 -17.53 8.89
C VAL A 487 22.39 -16.39 9.74
N LEU A 488 22.34 -15.17 9.22
CA LEU A 488 22.72 -13.97 9.95
C LEU A 488 21.56 -13.49 10.84
N CYS A 489 21.80 -13.36 12.14
CA CYS A 489 20.88 -12.71 13.05
C CYS A 489 20.90 -11.19 12.81
N ARG A 490 19.77 -10.63 12.37
CA ARG A 490 19.64 -9.21 12.01
C ARG A 490 19.22 -8.33 13.19
N LEU A 491 19.70 -8.68 14.39
CA LEU A 491 19.82 -7.76 15.52
C LEU A 491 21.13 -7.00 15.29
N ASP A 492 21.04 -5.79 14.75
CA ASP A 492 22.19 -5.09 14.17
C ASP A 492 22.94 -4.24 15.23
N THR A 493 22.37 -4.02 16.41
CA THR A 493 22.97 -3.22 17.49
C THR A 493 22.73 -3.82 18.89
N PRO A 494 23.52 -3.45 19.91
CA PRO A 494 23.27 -3.88 21.29
C PRO A 494 21.90 -3.46 21.82
N VAL A 495 21.41 -2.27 21.44
CA VAL A 495 20.08 -1.76 21.83
C VAL A 495 18.96 -2.63 21.25
N GLU A 496 19.13 -3.10 20.02
CA GLU A 496 18.17 -4.03 19.41
C GLU A 496 18.12 -5.39 20.11
N ILE A 497 19.27 -5.87 20.60
CA ILE A 497 19.32 -7.08 21.44
C ILE A 497 18.59 -6.84 22.75
N GLU A 498 18.78 -5.69 23.39
CA GLU A 498 18.04 -5.32 24.59
C GLU A 498 16.52 -5.31 24.34
N TYR A 499 16.07 -4.69 23.24
CA TYR A 499 14.65 -4.72 22.86
C TYR A 499 14.14 -6.15 22.68
N PHE A 500 14.88 -6.99 21.95
CA PHE A 500 14.49 -8.37 21.72
C PHE A 500 14.41 -9.18 23.03
N ARG A 501 15.39 -9.04 23.93
CA ARG A 501 15.38 -9.70 25.26
C ARG A 501 14.21 -9.26 26.13
N ASN A 502 13.78 -8.01 25.97
CA ASN A 502 12.61 -7.50 26.66
C ASN A 502 11.27 -7.99 26.06
N GLY A 503 11.27 -8.67 24.91
CA GLY A 503 10.06 -9.01 24.17
C GLY A 503 9.57 -7.89 23.24
N GLY A 504 10.31 -6.79 23.13
CA GLY A 504 10.03 -5.66 22.25
C GLY A 504 10.37 -4.30 22.88
N ILE A 505 10.33 -3.25 22.06
CA ILE A 505 10.61 -1.87 22.49
C ILE A 505 9.57 -1.37 23.50
N LEU A 506 8.29 -1.71 23.31
CA LEU A 506 7.22 -1.30 24.22
C LEU A 506 7.40 -1.88 25.62
N HIS A 507 7.78 -3.15 25.70
CA HIS A 507 8.10 -3.80 26.98
C HIS A 507 9.33 -3.18 27.63
N THR A 508 10.37 -2.90 26.85
CA THR A 508 11.59 -2.25 27.34
C THR A 508 11.27 -0.90 27.99
N VAL A 509 10.51 -0.07 27.27
CA VAL A 509 10.11 1.26 27.75
C VAL A 509 9.30 1.15 29.04
N LEU A 510 8.31 0.26 29.11
CA LEU A 510 7.50 0.10 30.32
C LEU A 510 8.32 -0.40 31.51
N ARG A 511 9.22 -1.39 31.34
CA ARG A 511 10.11 -1.82 32.43
C ARG A 511 11.01 -0.70 32.91
N ASN A 512 11.54 0.12 32.00
CA ASN A 512 12.40 1.24 32.35
C ASN A 512 11.65 2.33 33.11
N PHE A 513 10.41 2.67 32.70
CA PHE A 513 9.56 3.58 33.47
C PHE A 513 9.33 3.07 34.90
N LEU A 514 8.90 1.81 35.04
CA LEU A 514 8.59 1.23 36.35
C LEU A 514 9.81 1.07 37.27
N ARG A 515 11.02 0.91 36.71
CA ARG A 515 12.28 0.88 37.47
C ARG A 515 12.76 2.26 37.91
N ASN A 516 12.39 3.31 37.18
CA ASN A 516 12.79 4.69 37.51
C ASN A 516 11.82 5.37 38.49
N ASP A 517 10.57 4.88 38.57
CA ASP A 517 9.57 5.33 39.54
C ASP A 517 9.69 4.63 40.92
N SER A 518 10.48 3.55 40.98
CA SER A 518 10.84 2.80 42.20
C SER A 518 12.21 3.21 42.73
#